data_AF-A0A1I1V8D6-F1
#
_entry.id   AF-A0A1I1V8D6-F1
#
_cell.length_a   1.000
_cell.length_b   1.000
_cell.length_c   1.000
_cell.angle_alpha   90.00
_cell.angle_beta   90.00
_cell.angle_gamma   90.00
#
_symmetry.space_group_name_H-M   'P 1'
#
loop_
_entity.id
_entity.type
_entity.pdbx_description
1 polymer ?
#
loop_
_entity_poly.entity_id
_entity_poly.type
_entity_poly.pdbx_seq_one_letter_code
_entity_poly.pdbx_strand_id
1 'polypeptide(L)' 'MIIFMLPIYVVLIWSYFEPRESLMWGRRWMYDEEPELSGKAIRYTKIATLVSIIFITLLIVVYFIAANN' A
#
# COMPACT_ATOMS: atom_id res chain seq x y z
N MET A 1 4.56 7.97 -17.19
CA MET A 1 4.56 8.16 -15.71
C MET A 1 3.37 7.48 -15.03
N ILE A 2 2.12 7.71 -15.47
CA ILE A 2 0.91 7.14 -14.84
C ILE A 2 0.83 5.61 -14.93
N ILE A 3 1.38 5.00 -15.98
CA ILE A 3 1.46 3.54 -16.10
C ILE A 3 2.17 2.87 -14.91
N PHE A 4 3.14 3.55 -14.28
CA PHE A 4 3.82 3.03 -13.09
C PHE A 4 2.98 3.17 -11.81
N MET A 5 1.96 4.04 -11.80
CA MET A 5 1.05 4.19 -10.65
C MET A 5 0.05 3.03 -10.56
N LEU A 6 -0.37 2.45 -11.70
CA LEU A 6 -1.32 1.34 -11.74
C LEU A 6 -0.89 0.15 -10.86
N PRO A 7 0.33 -0.42 -10.99
CA PRO A 7 0.75 -1.52 -10.12
C PRO A 7 0.86 -1.09 -8.65
N ILE A 8 1.20 0.18 -8.37
CA ILE A 8 1.23 0.70 -7.00
C ILE A 8 -0.17 0.67 -6.39
N TYR A 9 -1.20 1.14 -7.11
CA TYR A 9 -2.58 1.06 -6.62
C TYR A 9 -3.04 -0.38 -6.42
N VAL A 10 -2.68 -1.30 -7.33
CA VAL A 10 -2.99 -2.73 -7.16
C VAL A 10 -2.41 -3.27 -5.86
N VAL A 11 -1.13 -2.99 -5.58
CA VAL A 11 -0.46 -3.44 -4.34
C VAL A 11 -1.09 -2.80 -3.11
N LEU A 12 -1.42 -1.50 -3.15
CA LEU A 12 -2.04 -0.80 -2.02
C LEU A 12 -3.45 -1.33 -1.72
N ILE A 13 -4.25 -1.56 -2.76
CA ILE A 13 -5.60 -2.11 -2.63
C ILE A 13 -5.53 -3.54 -2.10
N TRP A 14 -4.67 -4.38 -2.68
CA TRP A 14 -4.44 -5.73 -2.18
C TRP A 14 -4.00 -5.72 -0.71
N SER A 15 -3.09 -4.82 -0.34
CA SER A 15 -2.61 -4.67 1.04
C SER A 15 -3.69 -4.23 2.04
N TYR A 16 -4.75 -3.58 1.56
CA TYR A 16 -5.89 -3.21 2.41
C TYR A 16 -6.82 -4.40 2.68
N PHE A 17 -7.10 -5.21 1.65
CA PHE A 17 -7.97 -6.38 1.76
C PHE A 17 -7.27 -7.57 2.42
N GLU A 18 -6.02 -7.81 2.08
CA GLU A 18 -5.19 -8.91 2.57
C GLU A 18 -3.92 -8.42 3.29
N PRO A 19 -4.07 -7.69 4.41
CA PRO A 19 -2.94 -7.06 5.11
C PRO A 19 -1.96 -8.06 5.73
N ARG A 20 -2.38 -9.29 6.02
CA ARG A 20 -1.47 -10.33 6.55
C ARG A 20 -0.53 -10.82 5.46
N GLU A 21 -1.09 -11.25 4.34
CA GLU A 21 -0.32 -11.69 3.17
C GLU A 21 0.58 -10.58 2.67
N SER A 22 0.08 -9.35 2.56
CA SER A 22 0.90 -8.23 2.08
C SER A 22 2.04 -7.85 3.03
N LEU A 23 1.83 -7.92 4.36
CA LEU A 23 2.90 -7.70 5.34
C LEU A 23 3.99 -8.77 5.26
N MET A 24 3.61 -10.00 4.95
CA MET A 24 4.52 -11.15 4.83
C MET A 24 5.13 -11.30 3.44
N TRP A 25 4.61 -10.57 2.45
CA TRP A 25 5.07 -10.62 1.08
C TRP A 25 6.57 -10.26 0.99
N GLY A 26 7.36 -11.17 0.42
CA GLY A 26 8.82 -11.04 0.32
C GLY A 26 9.59 -11.21 1.63
N ARG A 27 8.91 -11.50 2.76
CA ARG A 27 9.51 -11.63 4.09
C ARG A 27 9.37 -13.00 4.72
N ARG A 28 8.52 -13.88 4.18
CA ARG A 28 8.30 -15.25 4.69
C ARG A 28 9.57 -16.08 4.85
N TRP A 29 10.53 -15.92 3.94
CA TRP A 29 11.79 -16.68 3.96
C TRP A 29 12.74 -16.30 5.10
N MET A 30 12.49 -15.19 5.81
CA MET A 30 13.36 -14.70 6.89
C MET A 30 13.04 -15.30 8.26
N TYR A 31 12.01 -16.14 8.35
CA TYR A 31 11.53 -16.69 9.62
C TYR A 31 11.51 -18.22 9.54
N ASP A 32 11.97 -18.87 10.61
CA ASP A 32 11.97 -20.34 10.71
C ASP A 32 10.55 -20.91 10.85
N GLU A 33 9.61 -20.12 11.36
CA GLU A 33 8.19 -20.42 11.51
C GLU A 33 7.34 -19.23 11.05
N GLU A 34 6.05 -19.45 10.75
CA GLU A 34 5.17 -18.36 10.29
C GLU A 34 4.91 -17.35 11.43
N PRO A 35 5.37 -16.09 11.32
CA PRO A 35 5.30 -15.16 12.43
C PRO A 35 3.87 -14.68 12.68
N GLU A 36 3.46 -14.68 13.95
CA GLU A 36 2.16 -14.16 14.35
C GLU A 36 2.13 -12.62 14.25
N LEU A 37 1.31 -12.13 13.32
CA LEU A 37 1.09 -10.69 13.17
C LEU A 37 0.12 -10.17 14.23
N SER A 38 0.56 -9.16 14.98
CA SER A 38 -0.31 -8.47 15.94
C SER A 38 -1.51 -7.79 15.25
N GLY A 39 -2.67 -7.78 15.91
CA GLY A 39 -3.84 -7.06 15.41
C GLY A 39 -3.60 -5.56 15.21
N LYS A 40 -2.67 -4.97 15.97
CA LYS A 40 -2.24 -3.58 15.80
C LYS A 40 -1.51 -3.37 14.47
N ALA A 41 -0.60 -4.28 14.09
CA ALA A 41 0.11 -4.22 12.82
C ALA A 41 -0.88 -4.32 11.64
N ILE A 42 -1.84 -5.25 11.72
CA ILE A 42 -2.90 -5.39 10.70
C ILE A 42 -3.71 -4.10 10.56
N ARG A 43 -4.17 -3.53 11.68
CA ARG A 43 -4.96 -2.29 11.68
C ARG A 43 -4.15 -1.11 11.14
N TYR A 44 -2.88 -1.00 11.54
CA TYR A 44 -1.97 0.01 11.02
C TYR A 44 -1.81 -0.10 9.51
N THR A 45 -1.56 -1.30 8.98
CA THR A 45 -1.42 -1.53 7.53
C THR A 45 -2.66 -1.09 6.76
N LYS A 46 -3.86 -1.40 7.25
CA LYS A 46 -5.12 -0.94 6.61
C LYS A 46 -5.25 0.58 6.60
N ILE A 47 -4.91 1.25 7.71
CA ILE A 47 -4.98 2.72 7.79
C ILE A 47 -3.90 3.34 6.88
N ALA A 48 -2.66 2.85 6.96
CA ALA A 48 -1.54 3.36 6.19
C ALA A 48 -1.76 3.19 4.68
N THR A 49 -2.30 2.06 4.24
CA THR A 49 -2.64 1.82 2.82
C THR A 49 -3.73 2.76 2.34
N LEU A 50 -4.80 2.96 3.12
CA LEU A 50 -5.86 3.93 2.79
C LEU A 50 -5.32 5.37 2.70
N VAL A 51 -4.53 5.78 3.68
CA VAL A 51 -3.88 7.11 3.68
C VAL A 51 -2.96 7.27 2.47
N SER A 52 -2.18 6.24 2.13
CA SER A 52 -1.29 6.25 0.96
C SER A 52 -2.05 6.40 -0.35
N ILE A 53 -3.17 5.69 -0.51
CA ILE A 53 -4.07 5.82 -1.67
C ILE A 53 -4.55 7.27 -1.81
N ILE A 54 -5.06 7.86 -0.72
CA ILE A 54 -5.56 9.25 -0.73
C ILE A 54 -4.43 10.21 -1.08
N PHE A 55 -3.27 10.07 -0.43
CA PHE A 55 -2.12 10.94 -0.63
C PHE A 55 -1.59 10.90 -2.07
N ILE A 56 -1.38 9.71 -2.63
CA ILE A 56 -0.93 9.54 -4.02
C ILE A 56 -1.96 10.13 -5.00
N THR A 57 -3.25 9.93 -4.74
CA THR A 57 -4.32 10.50 -5.59
C THR A 57 -4.28 12.02 -5.58
N LEU A 58 -4.11 12.64 -4.41
CA LEU A 58 -3.96 14.10 -4.29
C LEU A 58 -2.73 14.61 -5.03
N LEU A 59 -1.59 13.94 -4.92
CA LEU A 59 -0.37 14.31 -5.65
C LEU A 59 -0.57 14.27 -7.17
N ILE A 60 -1.28 13.25 -7.68
CA ILE A 60 -1.60 13.15 -9.11
C ILE A 60 -2.47 14.33 -9.54
N VAL A 61 -3.53 14.64 -8.78
CA VAL A 61 -4.43 15.77 -9.10
C VAL A 61 -3.67 17.10 -9.10
N VAL A 62 -2.86 17.36 -8.07
CA VAL A 62 -2.05 18.58 -7.97
C VAL A 62 -1.07 18.68 -9.13
N TYR A 63 -0.40 17.58 -9.47
CA TYR A 63 0.53 17.52 -10.61
C TYR A 63 -0.17 17.89 -11.93
N PHE A 64 -1.36 17.34 -12.18
CA PHE A 64 -2.12 17.68 -13.39
C PHE A 64 -2.55 19.14 -13.46
N ILE A 65 -3.00 19.71 -12.32
CA ILE A 65 -3.36 21.13 -12.26
C ILE A 65 -2.13 22.01 -12.52
N ALA A 66 -0.99 21.69 -11.89
CA ALA A 66 0.24 22.45 -12.03
C ALA A 66 0.88 22.31 -13.43
N ALA A 67 0.72 21.16 -14.10
CA ALA A 67 1.26 20.93 -15.43
C ALA A 67 0.44 21.60 -16.56
N ASN A 68 -0.78 22.05 -16.26
CA ASN A 68 -1.72 22.64 -17.22
C ASN A 68 -1.97 24.14 -16.96
N ASN A 69 -1.15 24.77 -16.12
CA ASN A 69 -1.12 26.21 -15.81
C ASN A 69 0.21 26.79 -16.26
#